data_AF-A0A7T7VVD6-F1
#
_entry.id   AF-A0A7T7VVD6-F1
#
_cell.length_a   1.000
_cell.length_b   1.000
_cell.length_c   1.000
_cell.angle_alpha   90.00
_cell.angle_beta   90.00
_cell.angle_gamma   90.00
#
_symmetry.space_group_name_H-M   'P 1'
#
loop_
_entity.id
_entity.type
_entity.pdbx_description
1 polymer ?
#
loop_
_entity_poly.entity_id
_entity_poly.type
_entity_poly.pdbx_seq_one_letter_code
_entity_poly.pdbx_strand_id
1 'polypeptide(L)'
;MGGRGPGAAVVVDQCLTAYAAGDHNALFDLGVVFSTGSNGAPRDLIEAHKWFNIAAAAGHEEAALSRSEIAEEMSSREIGEAQRRARAHMATMMKRAA
;
A
#
# COMPACT_ATOMS: atom_id res chain seq x y z
N MET A 1 16.79 -1.35 -21.57
CA MET A 1 16.55 -0.38 -20.49
C MET A 1 15.37 -0.89 -19.66
N GLY A 2 15.60 -1.53 -18.52
CA GLY A 2 14.52 -2.15 -17.75
C GLY A 2 15.01 -2.67 -16.42
N GLY A 3 15.87 -1.88 -15.76
CA GLY A 3 16.31 -2.19 -14.41
C GLY A 3 15.09 -2.11 -13.51
N ARG A 4 14.66 -3.27 -13.01
CA ARG A 4 13.76 -3.42 -11.87
C ARG A 4 14.39 -2.61 -10.73
N GLY A 5 13.99 -1.35 -10.59
CA GLY A 5 14.69 -0.39 -9.76
C GLY A 5 14.57 -0.79 -8.29
N PRO A 6 15.63 -0.68 -7.48
CA PRO A 6 15.56 -0.88 -6.03
C PRO A 6 14.61 0.13 -5.33
N GLY A 7 14.09 1.12 -6.05
CA GLY A 7 13.21 2.18 -5.55
C GLY A 7 11.94 1.68 -4.87
N ALA A 8 11.26 0.67 -5.43
CA ALA A 8 10.00 0.18 -4.86
C ALA A 8 10.18 -0.44 -3.46
N ALA A 9 11.24 -1.23 -3.27
CA ALA A 9 11.53 -1.85 -1.98
C ALA A 9 11.98 -0.83 -0.93
N VAL A 10 12.78 0.17 -1.33
CA VAL A 10 13.24 1.25 -0.45
C VAL A 10 12.07 2.16 -0.04
N VAL A 11 11.18 2.49 -0.97
CA VAL A 11 9.98 3.30 -0.69
C VAL A 11 9.03 2.59 0.27
N VAL A 12 8.84 1.27 0.11
CA VAL A 12 8.04 0.48 1.07
C VAL A 12 8.66 0.53 2.47
N ASP A 13 9.96 0.30 2.58
CA ASP A 13 10.65 0.27 3.88
C ASP A 13 10.62 1.64 4.60
N GLN A 14 10.84 2.73 3.86
CA GLN A 14 10.74 4.10 4.38
C GLN A 14 9.32 4.43 4.85
N CYS A 15 8.29 4.09 4.05
CA CYS A 15 6.90 4.35 4.41
C CYS A 15 6.46 3.52 5.62
N LEU A 16 6.93 2.28 5.75
CA LEU A 16 6.67 1.46 6.94
C LEU A 16 7.32 2.04 8.20
N THR A 17 8.51 2.60 8.07
CA THR A 17 9.20 3.28 9.17
C THR A 17 8.44 4.55 9.59
N ALA A 18 8.00 5.35 8.61
CA ALA A 18 7.20 6.55 8.86
C ALA A 18 5.85 6.20 9.51
N TYR A 19 5.17 5.15 9.03
CA TYR A 19 3.95 4.62 9.64
C TYR A 19 4.17 4.19 11.10
N ALA A 20 5.26 3.49 11.39
CA ALA A 20 5.61 3.10 12.77
C ALA A 20 5.90 4.33 13.67
N ALA A 21 6.35 5.45 13.09
CA ALA A 21 6.51 6.72 13.79
C ALA A 21 5.18 7.51 13.97
N GLY A 22 4.06 6.98 13.45
CA GLY A 22 2.73 7.59 13.53
C GLY A 22 2.29 8.36 12.29
N ASP A 23 3.08 8.33 11.21
CA ASP A 23 2.71 8.97 9.95
C ASP A 23 1.88 8.02 9.08
N HIS A 24 0.56 8.08 9.26
CA HIS A 24 -0.39 7.28 8.49
C HIS A 24 -0.50 7.72 7.01
N ASN A 25 -0.05 8.94 6.68
CA ASN A 25 -0.07 9.45 5.30
C ASN A 25 0.96 8.74 4.42
N ALA A 26 2.07 8.28 5.01
CA ALA A 26 3.11 7.56 4.27
C ALA A 26 2.58 6.29 3.58
N LEU A 27 1.62 5.59 4.20
CA LEU A 27 0.98 4.42 3.56
C LEU A 27 0.00 4.81 2.46
N PHE A 28 -0.64 5.97 2.57
CA PHE A 28 -1.48 6.51 1.51
C PHE A 28 -0.63 6.86 0.28
N ASP A 29 0.46 7.61 0.47
CA ASP A 29 1.40 7.97 -0.59
C ASP A 29 1.97 6.73 -1.27
N LEU A 30 2.29 5.70 -0.49
CA LEU A 30 2.73 4.41 -1.02
C LEU A 30 1.68 3.77 -1.93
N GLY A 31 0.41 3.82 -1.54
CA GLY A 31 -0.72 3.40 -2.37
C GLY A 31 -0.78 4.17 -3.70
N VAL A 32 -0.61 5.49 -3.65
CA VAL A 32 -0.57 6.36 -4.84
C VAL A 32 0.61 6.01 -5.75
N VAL A 33 1.78 5.74 -5.18
CA VAL A 33 2.98 5.34 -5.92
C VAL A 33 2.74 4.05 -6.71
N PHE A 34 2.14 3.03 -6.10
CA PHE A 34 1.79 1.79 -6.80
C PHE A 34 0.62 1.95 -7.77
N SER A 35 -0.34 2.85 -7.51
CA SER A 35 -1.46 3.12 -8.42
C SER A 35 -1.00 3.80 -9.70
N THR A 36 -0.06 4.74 -9.57
CA THR A 36 0.50 5.52 -10.69
C THR A 36 1.72 4.86 -11.34
N GLY A 37 2.39 3.94 -10.65
CA GLY A 37 3.66 3.37 -11.10
C GLY A 37 4.81 4.39 -11.09
N SER A 38 4.89 5.20 -10.03
CA SER A 38 5.91 6.26 -9.85
C SER A 38 7.03 5.81 -8.91
N ASN A 39 8.07 6.64 -8.70
CA ASN A 39 9.23 6.33 -7.84
C ASN A 39 9.97 5.01 -8.16
N GLY A 40 9.87 4.53 -9.40
CA GLY A 40 10.45 3.26 -9.82
C GLY A 40 9.67 2.03 -9.38
N ALA A 41 8.48 2.19 -8.81
CA ALA A 41 7.52 1.12 -8.59
C ALA A 41 6.73 0.84 -9.88
N PRO A 42 6.44 -0.43 -10.21
CA PRO A 42 5.52 -0.75 -11.29
C PRO A 42 4.09 -0.36 -10.88
N ARG A 43 3.27 -0.02 -11.87
CA ARG A 43 1.83 0.16 -11.66
C ARG A 43 1.20 -1.18 -11.26
N ASP A 44 0.74 -1.29 -10.02
CA ASP A 44 0.13 -2.49 -9.44
C ASP A 44 -1.02 -2.09 -8.51
N LEU A 45 -2.25 -2.28 -8.99
CA LEU A 45 -3.46 -1.94 -8.23
C LEU A 45 -3.66 -2.84 -7.01
N ILE A 46 -3.15 -4.09 -7.03
CA ILE A 46 -3.23 -5.00 -5.89
C ILE A 46 -2.38 -4.47 -4.73
N GLU A 47 -1.17 -4.03 -5.04
CA GLU A 47 -0.30 -3.38 -4.05
C GLU A 47 -0.85 -2.04 -3.60
N ALA A 48 -1.36 -1.20 -4.52
CA ALA A 48 -2.00 0.06 -4.16
C ALA A 48 -3.18 -0.13 -3.18
N HIS A 49 -4.10 -1.04 -3.51
CA HIS A 49 -5.25 -1.35 -2.66
C HIS A 49 -4.82 -1.91 -1.31
N LYS A 50 -3.73 -2.70 -1.27
CA LYS A 50 -3.18 -3.19 -0.01
C LYS A 50 -2.81 -2.03 0.92
N TRP A 51 -2.04 -1.06 0.42
CA TRP A 51 -1.54 0.06 1.21
C TRP A 51 -2.66 1.02 1.64
N PHE A 52 -3.57 1.35 0.73
CA PHE A 52 -4.76 2.13 1.06
C PHE A 52 -5.64 1.44 2.10
N ASN A 53 -5.77 0.11 2.04
CA ASN A 53 -6.54 -0.62 3.05
C ASN A 53 -5.92 -0.55 4.45
N ILE A 54 -4.59 -0.55 4.54
CA ILE A 54 -3.87 -0.45 5.81
C ILE A 54 -4.00 0.98 6.36
N ALA A 55 -3.79 2.00 5.52
CA ALA A 55 -3.94 3.40 5.91
C ALA A 55 -5.38 3.71 6.36
N ALA A 56 -6.38 3.22 5.62
CA ALA A 56 -7.80 3.36 5.99
C ALA A 56 -8.10 2.70 7.34
N ALA A 57 -7.52 1.53 7.63
CA ALA A 57 -7.68 0.86 8.91
C ALA A 57 -6.99 1.59 10.07
N ALA A 58 -6.01 2.45 9.79
CA ALA A 58 -5.40 3.36 10.75
C ALA A 58 -6.19 4.68 10.93
N GLY A 59 -7.32 4.86 10.23
CA GLY A 59 -8.19 6.04 10.32
C GLY A 59 -8.01 7.06 9.20
N HIS A 60 -7.25 6.77 8.15
CA HIS A 60 -7.07 7.68 7.02
C HIS A 60 -8.26 7.62 6.05
N GLU A 61 -9.18 8.59 6.13
CA GLU A 61 -10.42 8.60 5.34
C GLU A 61 -10.16 8.67 3.83
N GLU A 62 -9.19 9.47 3.39
CA GLU A 62 -8.85 9.60 1.96
C GLU A 62 -8.31 8.26 1.39
N ALA A 63 -7.64 7.45 2.21
CA ALA A 63 -7.20 6.13 1.78
C ALA A 63 -8.39 5.18 1.60
N ALA A 64 -9.47 5.33 2.37
CA ALA A 64 -10.69 4.54 2.18
C ALA A 64 -11.39 4.89 0.87
N LEU A 65 -11.39 6.18 0.50
CA LEU A 65 -11.89 6.66 -0.80
C LEU A 65 -11.05 6.10 -1.94
N SER A 66 -9.73 6.32 -1.94
CA SER A 66 -8.85 5.83 -3.00
C SER A 66 -8.85 4.31 -3.11
N ARG A 67 -8.96 3.57 -2.00
CA ARG A 67 -9.16 2.11 -2.02
C ARG A 67 -10.42 1.73 -2.80
N SER A 68 -11.51 2.47 -2.59
CA SER A 68 -12.80 2.20 -3.23
C SER A 68 -12.75 2.54 -4.71
N GLU A 69 -12.15 3.68 -5.07
CA GLU A 69 -11.97 4.11 -6.47
C GLU A 69 -11.19 3.05 -7.27
N ILE A 70 -10.00 2.64 -6.79
CA ILE A 70 -9.22 1.64 -7.54
C ILE A 70 -9.85 0.25 -7.51
N ALA A 71 -10.69 -0.06 -6.51
CA ALA A 71 -11.41 -1.32 -6.46
C ALA A 71 -12.45 -1.42 -7.60
N GLU A 72 -12.93 -0.31 -8.14
CA GLU A 72 -13.81 -0.30 -9.32
C GLU A 72 -13.07 -0.76 -10.60
N GLU A 73 -11.74 -0.56 -10.66
CA GLU A 73 -10.89 -1.03 -11.76
C GLU A 73 -10.40 -2.48 -11.58
N MET A 74 -10.59 -3.07 -10.40
CA MET A 74 -10.07 -4.39 -10.04
C MET A 74 -11.15 -5.48 -10.13
N SER A 75 -10.75 -6.70 -10.48
CA SER A 75 -11.62 -7.86 -10.36
C SER A 75 -11.79 -8.29 -8.90
N SER A 76 -12.89 -8.98 -8.60
CA SER A 76 -13.14 -9.56 -7.27
C SER A 76 -12.00 -10.47 -6.78
N ARG A 77 -11.29 -11.12 -7.72
CA ARG A 77 -10.13 -11.97 -7.42
C ARG A 77 -8.96 -11.12 -6.93
N GLU A 78 -8.67 -10.02 -7.61
CA GLU A 78 -7.59 -9.09 -7.27
C GLU A 78 -7.89 -8.36 -5.95
N ILE A 79 -9.12 -7.92 -5.74
CA ILE A 79 -9.55 -7.32 -4.46
C ILE A 79 -9.36 -8.32 -3.32
N GLY A 80 -9.80 -9.57 -3.51
CA GLY A 80 -9.61 -10.63 -2.51
C GLY A 80 -8.14 -10.89 -2.21
N GLU A 81 -7.27 -10.81 -3.22
CA GLU A 81 -5.83 -10.94 -3.04
C GLU A 81 -5.22 -9.75 -2.31
N ALA A 82 -5.54 -8.52 -2.69
CA ALA A 82 -5.08 -7.30 -2.04
C ALA A 82 -5.44 -7.29 -0.55
N GLN A 83 -6.69 -7.62 -0.21
CA GLN A 83 -7.13 -7.70 1.18
C GLN A 83 -6.43 -8.81 1.98
N ARG A 84 -6.16 -9.97 1.37
CA ARG A 84 -5.38 -11.04 2.02
C ARG A 84 -3.96 -10.57 2.32
N ARG A 85 -3.30 -9.95 1.32
CA ARG A 85 -1.96 -9.38 1.49
C ARG A 85 -1.95 -8.29 2.54
N ALA A 86 -2.97 -7.43 2.60
CA ALA A 86 -3.08 -6.35 3.59
C ALA A 86 -3.17 -6.92 5.00
N ARG A 87 -4.06 -7.89 5.22
CA ARG A 87 -4.20 -8.58 6.52
C ARG A 87 -2.90 -9.27 6.94
N ALA A 88 -2.24 -9.97 6.04
CA ALA A 88 -0.95 -10.62 6.33
C ALA A 88 0.15 -9.59 6.67
N HIS A 89 0.16 -8.45 5.98
CA HIS A 89 1.12 -7.39 6.24
C HIS A 89 0.85 -6.71 7.59
N MET A 90 -0.41 -6.41 7.92
CA MET A 90 -0.79 -5.85 9.23
C MET A 90 -0.38 -6.77 10.38
N ALA A 91 -0.59 -8.08 10.24
CA ALA A 91 -0.12 -9.06 11.21
C ALA A 91 1.42 -9.06 11.37
N THR A 92 2.16 -8.71 10.31
CA THR A 92 3.63 -8.61 10.34
C THR A 92 4.09 -7.30 10.99
N MET A 93 3.45 -6.18 10.66
CA MET A 93 3.72 -4.87 11.27
C MET A 93 3.44 -4.89 12.78
N MET A 94 2.34 -5.51 13.19
CA MET A 94 1.94 -5.64 14.59
C MET A 94 2.90 -6.52 15.40
N LYS A 95 3.53 -7.52 14.76
CA LYS A 95 4.60 -8.33 15.38
C LYS A 95 5.94 -7.61 15.49
N ARG A 96 6.19 -6.59 14.66
CA ARG A 96 7.43 -5.79 14.69
C ARG A 96 7.35 -4.64 15.70
N ALA A 97 6.15 -4.27 16.13
CA ALA A 97 5.89 -3.25 17.13
C ALA A 97 5.81 -3.80 18.57
N ALA A 98 6.03 -5.10 18.77
CA ALA A 98 6.01 -5.80 20.06
C ALA A 98 7.41 -6.31 20.43
#